data_AF-M2ZMM7-F1
#
_entry.id   AF-M2ZMM7-F1
#
_cell.length_a   1.000
_cell.length_b   1.000
_cell.length_c   1.000
_cell.angle_alpha   90.00
_cell.angle_beta   90.00
_cell.angle_gamma   90.00
#
_symmetry.space_group_name_H-M   'P 1'
#
loop_
_entity.id
_entity.type
_entity.pdbx_description
1 polymer ?
#
loop_
_entity_poly.entity_id
_entity_poly.type
_entity_poly.pdbx_seq_one_letter_code
_entity_poly.pdbx_strand_id
1 'polypeptide(L)'
;MSATHSNAAGSNGLHVNGGANGTSDGQHGQSRSPTRDSHCQTTSDDLPSLKVNGHKRIIMHQRKESNPLAPPFIVSAPGKTIVYGEHAVVHGKAAIAAAISLRSYLLCTTLSKSQRTISLRFTDIGLDHTWNIKALPWKEFAPRKKKYYDLVTTLDKELVEAMKPHIDPVSAHVASDKRKVHHAAASAFLYLFMSLGSEHSPGCIYALRSTIPIGAGLGSSASVSVCIAAALLIQCRALSGPHPDQQSEEAEKQLERINRWAFVGEMLIHGNPSGVDNTVATNGHAVLFQRKDYTKPPSVSVMRHFPELPLLLIDTCQPKSTAVEVAKVQQLKSLHPMVVDNTLAAIDAITRSVYERITSADFDPHAKESIAHLGELMSINHGLLISLGVSHPRLERLRYLVDQAGVGWTKLTGAGGGGCAITLLKPPEEKAANGDLNGEAATTLTPMEELDAALQAEGFIKYTTTLGGDGVGVLYPAIINDAEIDQDMFLTANGREELGELVDPENDRDAWKYWRP
;
A
#
# COMPACT_ATOMS: atom_id res chain seq x y z
N MET A 1 21.44 12.83 57.58
CA MET A 1 21.61 11.79 58.61
C MET A 1 21.83 10.47 57.87
N SER A 2 23.11 10.15 57.60
CA SER A 2 23.92 9.10 58.25
C SER A 2 23.71 7.72 57.58
N ALA A 3 24.63 7.28 56.70
CA ALA A 3 25.90 6.56 56.99
C ALA A 3 25.67 5.02 56.98
N THR A 4 26.07 4.28 55.93
CA THR A 4 27.37 3.61 55.61
C THR A 4 27.58 2.21 56.21
N HIS A 5 28.36 1.39 55.46
CA HIS A 5 29.03 0.09 55.74
C HIS A 5 28.39 -1.14 55.06
N SER A 6 29.11 -2.09 54.46
CA SER A 6 30.56 -2.38 54.39
C SER A 6 30.89 -3.47 53.35
N ASN A 7 32.16 -3.45 52.90
CA ASN A 7 32.92 -4.37 52.03
C ASN A 7 32.88 -5.87 52.40
N ALA A 8 33.18 -6.73 51.40
CA ALA A 8 34.21 -7.78 51.52
C ALA A 8 34.73 -8.23 50.15
N ALA A 9 36.06 -8.29 50.03
CA ALA A 9 36.82 -8.83 48.90
C ALA A 9 37.24 -10.29 49.18
N GLY A 10 37.49 -11.07 48.13
CA GLY A 10 38.08 -12.41 48.21
C GLY A 10 38.61 -12.88 46.86
N SER A 11 39.88 -13.25 46.84
CA SER A 11 40.80 -13.37 45.70
C SER A 11 41.08 -14.81 45.26
N ASN A 12 41.68 -14.92 44.05
CA ASN A 12 42.65 -15.92 43.56
C ASN A 12 42.18 -17.24 42.97
N GLY A 13 42.76 -17.56 41.80
CA GLY A 13 42.77 -18.89 41.20
C GLY A 13 43.29 -18.94 39.76
N LEU A 14 44.58 -18.67 39.56
CA LEU A 14 45.34 -18.91 38.33
C LEU A 14 45.39 -20.41 37.96
N HIS A 15 45.31 -20.75 36.68
CA HIS A 15 46.10 -21.84 36.11
C HIS A 15 46.50 -21.57 34.65
N VAL A 16 47.81 -21.64 34.43
CA VAL A 16 48.56 -21.47 33.18
C VAL A 16 49.11 -22.84 32.76
N ASN A 17 49.13 -23.11 31.45
CA ASN A 17 50.13 -23.88 30.66
C ASN A 17 49.63 -23.84 29.20
N GLY A 18 50.33 -23.36 28.15
CA GLY A 18 51.76 -23.46 27.81
C GLY A 18 52.01 -24.84 27.18
N GLY A 19 52.42 -25.05 25.92
CA GLY A 19 52.84 -24.20 24.82
C GLY A 19 53.24 -25.08 23.61
N ALA A 20 53.23 -24.47 22.43
CA ALA A 20 54.27 -24.57 21.38
C ALA A 20 54.47 -25.87 20.59
N ASN A 21 54.33 -25.74 19.26
CA ASN A 21 55.34 -26.17 18.29
C ASN A 21 55.08 -25.48 16.95
N GLY A 22 56.12 -24.90 16.37
CA GLY A 22 56.15 -24.46 14.98
C GLY A 22 57.31 -25.15 14.27
N THR A 23 57.18 -25.35 12.96
CA THR A 23 58.28 -25.31 12.00
C THR A 23 57.72 -25.22 10.59
N SER A 24 58.52 -24.58 9.74
CA SER A 24 58.37 -24.23 8.34
C SER A 24 58.25 -25.44 7.40
N ASP A 25 57.66 -25.23 6.23
CA ASP A 25 58.40 -25.26 4.95
C ASP A 25 57.49 -24.91 3.78
N GLY A 26 58.02 -24.11 2.84
CA GLY A 26 57.42 -23.87 1.54
C GLY A 26 58.32 -24.43 0.45
N GLN A 27 57.72 -25.02 -0.60
CA GLN A 27 58.17 -24.90 -1.99
C GLN A 27 57.21 -25.61 -2.97
N HIS A 28 56.93 -24.90 -4.06
CA HIS A 28 56.65 -25.31 -5.44
C HIS A 28 55.68 -26.46 -5.81
N GLY A 29 54.71 -26.11 -6.66
CA GLY A 29 54.05 -27.04 -7.59
C GLY A 29 53.12 -26.33 -8.58
N GLN A 30 53.60 -26.09 -9.80
CA GLN A 30 52.79 -25.69 -10.96
C GLN A 30 51.85 -26.84 -11.38
N SER A 31 50.61 -26.55 -11.78
CA SER A 31 49.89 -27.23 -12.90
C SER A 31 48.45 -26.69 -13.01
N ARG A 32 48.14 -25.96 -14.10
CA ARG A 32 47.35 -26.39 -15.27
C ARG A 32 45.85 -26.60 -15.01
N SER A 33 45.10 -25.63 -15.48
CA SER A 33 43.70 -25.70 -15.91
C SER A 33 43.44 -26.81 -16.94
N PRO A 34 42.23 -27.41 -16.94
CA PRO A 34 41.66 -27.97 -18.16
C PRO A 34 40.37 -27.24 -18.54
N THR A 35 40.46 -26.56 -19.68
CA THR A 35 39.34 -26.27 -20.59
C THR A 35 38.68 -27.57 -21.04
N ARG A 36 37.34 -27.62 -21.02
CA ARG A 36 36.57 -28.61 -21.79
C ARG A 36 35.50 -27.88 -22.58
N ASP A 37 35.83 -27.63 -23.84
CA ASP A 37 34.87 -27.46 -24.93
C ASP A 37 34.18 -28.80 -25.20
N SER A 38 32.86 -28.74 -25.42
CA SER A 38 32.13 -29.76 -26.16
C SER A 38 31.08 -29.07 -27.05
N HIS A 39 31.36 -29.03 -28.35
CA HIS A 39 30.42 -28.77 -29.43
C HIS A 39 29.31 -29.85 -29.48
N CYS A 40 28.07 -29.49 -29.86
CA CYS A 40 27.60 -29.63 -31.26
C CYS A 40 26.09 -29.31 -31.43
N GLN A 41 25.81 -28.35 -32.33
CA GLN A 41 24.80 -28.28 -33.40
C GLN A 41 23.30 -28.58 -33.15
N THR A 42 22.47 -27.60 -33.56
CA THR A 42 21.26 -27.77 -34.39
C THR A 42 21.13 -26.55 -35.33
N THR A 43 21.53 -26.73 -36.60
CA THR A 43 20.70 -26.70 -37.84
C THR A 43 20.01 -25.37 -38.15
N SER A 44 20.61 -24.64 -39.11
CA SER A 44 20.02 -23.52 -39.85
C SER A 44 19.54 -24.02 -41.21
N ASP A 45 18.25 -23.86 -41.49
CA ASP A 45 17.66 -24.10 -42.82
C ASP A 45 17.81 -22.88 -43.75
N ASP A 46 17.95 -23.22 -45.02
CA ASP A 46 18.25 -22.39 -46.19
C ASP A 46 17.25 -21.28 -46.52
N LEU A 47 17.76 -20.15 -47.04
CA LEU A 47 17.01 -19.24 -47.94
C LEU A 47 17.94 -18.70 -49.05
N PRO A 48 17.47 -18.61 -50.32
CA PRO A 48 18.33 -18.39 -51.47
C PRO A 48 18.65 -16.91 -51.73
N SER A 49 19.86 -16.68 -52.22
CA SER A 49 20.37 -15.38 -52.65
C SER A 49 19.71 -14.88 -53.95
N LEU A 50 19.10 -13.71 -53.91
CA LEU A 50 18.80 -12.90 -55.10
C LEU A 50 19.63 -11.61 -55.05
N LYS A 51 20.59 -11.50 -55.97
CA LYS A 51 21.34 -10.26 -56.25
C LYS A 51 20.51 -9.40 -57.20
N VAL A 52 20.14 -8.18 -56.78
CA VAL A 52 19.75 -7.09 -57.69
C VAL A 52 20.33 -5.76 -57.18
N ASN A 53 21.18 -5.16 -58.02
CA ASN A 53 21.59 -3.76 -58.15
C ASN A 53 21.68 -2.86 -56.90
N GLY A 54 22.91 -2.68 -56.41
CA GLY A 54 23.60 -1.41 -56.64
C GLY A 54 23.11 -0.15 -55.92
N HIS A 55 22.79 -0.18 -54.63
CA HIS A 55 22.98 0.96 -53.72
C HIS A 55 23.24 0.46 -52.29
N LYS A 56 24.38 0.83 -51.70
CA LYS A 56 24.68 0.55 -50.27
C LYS A 56 23.72 1.36 -49.39
N ARG A 57 22.62 0.76 -48.99
CA ARG A 57 21.81 1.24 -47.85
C ARG A 57 22.62 0.94 -46.59
N ILE A 58 23.11 1.98 -45.92
CA ILE A 58 23.62 1.86 -44.56
C ILE A 58 22.44 1.42 -43.71
N ILE A 59 22.40 0.14 -43.34
CA ILE A 59 21.50 -0.34 -42.30
C ILE A 59 22.05 0.28 -41.02
N MET A 60 21.40 1.36 -40.55
CA MET A 60 21.58 1.82 -39.19
C MET A 60 21.18 0.66 -38.29
N HIS A 61 22.17 -0.03 -37.71
CA HIS A 61 21.92 -0.88 -36.56
C HIS A 61 21.18 -0.01 -35.55
N GLN A 62 19.90 -0.30 -35.28
CA GLN A 62 19.27 0.16 -34.06
C GLN A 62 20.20 -0.26 -32.93
N ARG A 63 20.73 0.72 -32.20
CA ARG A 63 21.56 0.46 -31.04
C ARG A 63 20.76 -0.47 -30.14
N LYS A 64 21.29 -1.68 -29.90
CA LYS A 64 20.81 -2.56 -28.84
C LYS A 64 20.71 -1.72 -27.58
N GLU A 65 19.51 -1.60 -27.02
CA GLU A 65 19.32 -0.84 -25.80
C GLU A 65 20.26 -1.43 -24.74
N SER A 66 21.08 -0.56 -24.16
CA SER A 66 22.04 -0.93 -23.13
C SER A 66 21.29 -1.49 -21.92
N ASN A 67 21.76 -2.62 -21.37
CA ASN A 67 21.15 -3.28 -20.21
C ASN A 67 20.90 -2.30 -19.05
N PRO A 68 19.77 -2.46 -18.32
CA PRO A 68 19.44 -1.67 -17.15
C PRO A 68 20.52 -1.82 -16.06
N LEU A 69 20.72 -0.77 -15.26
CA LEU A 69 21.80 -0.72 -14.25
C LEU A 69 21.53 -1.55 -13.00
N ALA A 70 20.27 -1.93 -12.79
CA ALA A 70 19.79 -2.76 -11.71
C ALA A 70 18.54 -3.49 -12.21
N PRO A 71 18.24 -4.70 -11.69
CA PRO A 71 17.00 -5.37 -12.01
C PRO A 71 15.80 -4.50 -11.61
N PRO A 72 14.68 -4.56 -12.36
CA PRO A 72 13.47 -3.87 -11.96
C PRO A 72 12.94 -4.46 -10.64
N PHE A 73 12.20 -3.63 -9.92
CA PHE A 73 11.53 -4.03 -8.69
C PHE A 73 10.18 -3.33 -8.58
N ILE A 74 9.26 -3.93 -7.83
CA ILE A 74 7.94 -3.37 -7.58
C ILE A 74 7.80 -3.08 -6.09
N VAL A 75 7.24 -1.91 -5.77
CA VAL A 75 6.78 -1.60 -4.43
C VAL A 75 5.25 -1.58 -4.44
N SER A 76 4.65 -2.15 -3.39
CA SER A 76 3.20 -2.21 -3.26
C SER A 76 2.74 -1.73 -1.89
N ALA A 77 1.63 -1.01 -1.83
CA ALA A 77 1.01 -0.58 -0.57
C ALA A 77 -0.52 -0.72 -0.64
N PRO A 78 -1.17 -1.19 0.44
CA PRO A 78 -2.61 -1.37 0.46
C PRO A 78 -3.35 -0.03 0.53
N GLY A 79 -4.63 -0.07 0.16
CA GLY A 79 -5.60 0.95 0.54
C GLY A 79 -6.00 0.80 2.01
N LYS A 80 -6.95 1.64 2.43
CA LYS A 80 -7.50 1.62 3.78
C LYS A 80 -9.01 1.76 3.77
N THR A 81 -9.64 1.25 4.81
CA THR A 81 -11.04 1.50 5.11
C THR A 81 -11.20 1.91 6.58
N ILE A 82 -12.22 2.70 6.89
CA ILE A 82 -12.62 2.90 8.30
C ILE A 82 -13.56 1.75 8.64
N VAL A 83 -13.21 0.99 9.67
CA VAL A 83 -14.00 -0.16 10.13
C VAL A 83 -15.01 0.32 11.18
N TYR A 84 -14.54 1.13 12.13
CA TYR A 84 -15.35 1.73 13.20
C TYR A 84 -14.90 3.17 13.50
N GLY A 85 -15.81 4.00 13.98
CA GLY A 85 -15.49 5.37 14.43
C GLY A 85 -15.69 6.47 13.39
N GLU A 86 -16.40 6.19 12.28
CA GLU A 86 -16.81 7.21 11.32
C GLU A 86 -17.54 8.36 11.99
N HIS A 87 -17.22 9.59 11.58
CA HIS A 87 -17.72 10.86 12.13
C HIS A 87 -17.38 11.11 13.61
N ALA A 88 -17.41 10.09 14.48
CA ALA A 88 -17.00 10.17 15.88
C ALA A 88 -15.56 10.66 16.04
N VAL A 89 -14.66 10.22 15.16
CA VAL A 89 -13.25 10.64 15.15
C VAL A 89 -13.06 12.16 15.00
N VAL A 90 -13.95 12.84 14.27
CA VAL A 90 -13.92 14.31 14.08
C VAL A 90 -14.30 15.02 15.38
N HIS A 91 -14.99 14.34 16.29
CA HIS A 91 -15.44 14.84 17.58
C HIS A 91 -14.62 14.29 18.76
N GLY A 92 -13.35 13.93 18.53
CA GLY A 92 -12.42 13.53 19.57
C GLY A 92 -12.54 12.09 20.05
N LYS A 93 -13.38 11.28 19.42
CA LYS A 93 -13.51 9.85 19.71
C LYS A 93 -12.47 9.01 18.95
N ALA A 94 -12.36 7.75 19.28
CA ALA A 94 -11.48 6.81 18.59
C ALA A 94 -12.10 6.32 17.28
N ALA A 95 -11.25 5.88 16.36
CA ALA A 95 -11.62 5.13 15.16
C ALA A 95 -10.60 4.02 14.88
N ILE A 96 -11.08 2.91 14.32
CA ILE A 96 -10.24 1.83 13.80
C ILE A 96 -10.26 1.94 12.27
N ALA A 97 -9.08 2.20 11.70
CA ALA A 97 -8.84 2.11 10.27
C ALA A 97 -7.99 0.88 9.99
N ALA A 98 -8.31 0.13 8.93
CA ALA A 98 -7.60 -1.09 8.59
C ALA A 98 -7.23 -1.12 7.10
N ALA A 99 -6.12 -1.80 6.81
CA ALA A 99 -5.66 -2.02 5.46
C ALA A 99 -6.67 -2.91 4.71
N ILE A 100 -6.86 -2.63 3.42
CA ILE A 100 -7.58 -3.52 2.51
C ILE A 100 -6.59 -4.03 1.47
N SER A 101 -6.66 -5.31 1.12
CA SER A 101 -5.73 -5.94 0.17
C SER A 101 -5.92 -5.51 -1.30
N LEU A 102 -6.61 -4.40 -1.55
CA LEU A 102 -6.53 -3.66 -2.81
C LEU A 102 -5.32 -2.73 -2.71
N ARG A 103 -4.40 -2.78 -3.68
CA ARG A 103 -3.06 -2.19 -3.54
C ARG A 103 -2.71 -1.32 -4.74
N SER A 104 -1.83 -0.34 -4.51
CA SER A 104 -1.13 0.35 -5.60
C SER A 104 0.24 -0.27 -5.79
N TYR A 105 0.64 -0.45 -7.04
CA TYR A 105 1.88 -1.09 -7.44
C TYR A 105 2.72 -0.09 -8.24
N LEU A 106 3.96 0.13 -7.82
CA LEU A 106 4.92 1.02 -8.46
C LEU A 106 6.11 0.20 -8.97
N LEU A 107 6.14 -0.06 -10.28
CA LEU A 107 7.24 -0.71 -10.98
C LEU A 107 8.33 0.33 -11.28
N CYS A 108 9.55 0.05 -10.82
CA CYS A 108 10.71 0.91 -10.98
C CYS A 108 11.74 0.26 -11.92
N THR A 109 11.88 0.82 -13.12
CA THR A 109 12.83 0.34 -14.13
C THR A 109 14.02 1.29 -14.23
N THR A 110 15.20 0.86 -13.82
CA THR A 110 16.41 1.70 -13.84
C THR A 110 16.97 1.77 -15.25
N LEU A 111 17.08 2.98 -15.79
CA LEU A 111 17.60 3.23 -17.13
C LEU A 111 19.13 3.11 -17.18
N SER A 112 19.67 3.04 -18.39
CA SER A 112 21.11 2.98 -18.60
C SER A 112 21.83 4.30 -18.29
N LYS A 113 23.17 4.26 -18.16
CA LYS A 113 23.96 5.45 -17.79
C LYS A 113 23.84 6.62 -18.76
N SER A 114 23.51 6.36 -20.03
CA SER A 114 23.36 7.41 -21.05
C SER A 114 22.04 8.18 -20.92
N GLN A 115 21.03 7.58 -20.29
CA GLN A 115 19.73 8.20 -20.07
C GLN A 115 19.67 8.83 -18.68
N ARG A 116 19.52 10.15 -18.65
CA ARG A 116 19.50 10.97 -17.41
C ARG A 116 18.13 11.57 -17.18
N THR A 117 17.09 10.77 -17.36
CA THR A 117 15.69 11.18 -17.27
C THR A 117 14.95 10.39 -16.20
N ILE A 118 13.97 11.03 -15.59
CA ILE A 118 12.98 10.40 -14.72
C ILE A 118 11.62 10.48 -15.42
N SER A 119 10.92 9.36 -15.54
CA SER A 119 9.60 9.32 -16.19
C SER A 119 8.57 8.76 -15.23
N LEU A 120 7.43 9.44 -15.13
CA LEU A 120 6.23 8.93 -14.46
C LEU A 120 5.25 8.45 -15.50
N ARG A 121 4.79 7.20 -15.37
CA ARG A 121 3.72 6.61 -16.18
C ARG A 121 2.63 6.08 -15.27
N PHE A 122 1.65 6.91 -14.94
CA PHE A 122 0.52 6.54 -14.08
C PHE A 122 -0.71 6.33 -14.97
N THR A 123 -0.81 5.13 -15.56
CA THR A 123 -1.77 4.79 -16.62
C THR A 123 -3.21 4.98 -16.17
N ASP A 124 -3.55 4.61 -14.93
CA ASP A 124 -4.94 4.65 -14.45
C ASP A 124 -5.53 6.07 -14.39
N ILE A 125 -4.68 7.10 -14.35
CA ILE A 125 -5.11 8.50 -14.45
C ILE A 125 -4.73 9.16 -15.79
N GLY A 126 -3.93 8.50 -16.63
CA GLY A 126 -3.44 9.03 -17.90
C GLY A 126 -2.33 10.08 -17.75
N LEU A 127 -1.53 10.00 -16.67
CA LEU A 127 -0.36 10.86 -16.49
C LEU A 127 0.87 10.18 -17.09
N ASP A 128 1.44 10.79 -18.12
CA ASP A 128 2.76 10.47 -18.66
C ASP A 128 3.60 11.74 -18.72
N HIS A 129 4.73 11.76 -18.02
CA HIS A 129 5.62 12.90 -18.01
C HIS A 129 7.07 12.51 -17.73
N THR A 130 8.00 13.18 -18.42
CA THR A 130 9.45 12.95 -18.27
C THR A 130 10.18 14.24 -17.94
N TRP A 131 10.97 14.23 -16.87
CA TRP A 131 11.93 15.29 -16.55
C TRP A 131 13.35 14.88 -16.89
N ASN A 132 14.15 15.84 -17.34
CA ASN A 132 15.61 15.70 -17.38
C ASN A 132 16.18 15.99 -15.99
N ILE A 133 16.89 15.03 -15.40
CA ILE A 133 17.46 15.14 -14.05
C ILE A 133 18.32 16.40 -13.94
N LYS A 134 19.17 16.71 -14.93
CA LYS A 134 20.09 17.86 -14.88
C LYS A 134 19.39 19.21 -14.94
N ALA A 135 18.15 19.25 -15.44
CA ALA A 135 17.39 20.48 -15.58
C ALA A 135 16.61 20.85 -14.31
N LEU A 136 16.58 19.95 -13.31
CA LEU A 136 15.91 20.21 -12.02
C LEU A 136 16.70 21.23 -11.18
N PRO A 137 16.05 21.93 -10.23
CA PRO A 137 16.62 23.07 -9.52
C PRO A 137 17.54 22.64 -8.36
N TRP A 138 18.54 21.80 -8.64
CA TRP A 138 19.44 21.25 -7.63
C TRP A 138 20.23 22.31 -6.88
N LYS A 139 20.69 23.37 -7.55
CA LYS A 139 21.52 24.42 -6.94
C LYS A 139 20.76 25.28 -5.95
N GLU A 140 19.48 25.52 -6.23
CA GLU A 140 18.58 26.30 -5.36
C GLU A 140 18.26 25.52 -4.08
N PHE A 141 18.25 24.18 -4.15
CA PHE A 141 17.84 23.31 -3.05
C PHE A 141 19.00 22.62 -2.28
N ALA A 142 20.16 22.42 -2.90
CA ALA A 142 21.31 21.71 -2.32
C ALA A 142 21.71 22.12 -0.89
N PRO A 143 21.75 23.42 -0.51
CA PRO A 143 22.16 23.81 0.85
C PRO A 143 21.14 23.44 1.95
N ARG A 144 19.90 23.10 1.60
CA ARG A 144 18.80 22.85 2.55
C ARG A 144 18.21 21.45 2.45
N LYS A 145 18.88 20.58 1.70
CA LYS A 145 18.42 19.21 1.46
C LYS A 145 18.31 18.45 2.78
N LYS A 146 17.07 18.09 3.14
CA LYS A 146 16.80 17.17 4.25
C LYS A 146 17.43 15.81 3.95
N LYS A 147 18.04 15.21 4.96
CA LYS A 147 18.57 13.85 4.91
C LYS A 147 17.46 12.86 5.16
N TYR A 148 17.65 11.61 4.72
CA TYR A 148 16.63 10.57 4.83
C TYR A 148 16.22 10.26 6.28
N TYR A 149 17.07 10.60 7.26
CA TYR A 149 16.84 10.40 8.69
C TYR A 149 16.27 11.63 9.42
N ASP A 150 16.14 12.77 8.73
CA ASP A 150 15.58 13.97 9.33
C ASP A 150 14.08 13.80 9.61
N LEU A 151 13.59 14.46 10.66
CA LEU A 151 12.18 14.48 10.97
C LEU A 151 11.44 15.37 9.95
N VAL A 152 10.61 14.78 9.10
CA VAL A 152 9.83 15.50 8.09
C VAL A 152 8.36 15.54 8.51
N THR A 153 7.96 16.68 9.08
CA THR A 153 6.58 16.91 9.54
C THR A 153 5.89 18.06 8.81
N THR A 154 6.63 18.77 7.96
CA THR A 154 6.18 19.94 7.21
C THR A 154 6.85 20.01 5.85
N LEU A 155 6.15 20.63 4.89
CA LEU A 155 6.66 20.94 3.57
C LEU A 155 7.68 22.09 3.62
N ASP A 156 8.77 21.92 2.89
CA ASP A 156 9.68 23.02 2.57
C ASP A 156 9.04 23.91 1.49
N LYS A 157 8.62 25.11 1.88
CA LYS A 157 7.91 26.04 1.01
C LYS A 157 8.78 26.52 -0.16
N GLU A 158 10.08 26.69 0.08
CA GLU A 158 11.00 27.14 -0.97
C GLU A 158 11.21 26.05 -2.02
N LEU A 159 11.31 24.78 -1.60
CA LEU A 159 11.34 23.66 -2.54
C LEU A 159 10.05 23.58 -3.35
N VAL A 160 8.89 23.71 -2.70
CA VAL A 160 7.58 23.73 -3.39
C VAL A 160 7.52 24.85 -4.43
N GLU A 161 8.04 26.03 -4.12
CA GLU A 161 8.10 27.15 -5.06
C GLU A 161 9.08 26.90 -6.22
N ALA A 162 10.28 26.41 -5.94
CA ALA A 162 11.30 26.12 -6.94
C ALA A 162 10.87 25.04 -7.94
N MET A 163 9.99 24.11 -7.53
CA MET A 163 9.46 23.08 -8.42
C MET A 163 8.35 23.55 -9.37
N LYS A 164 7.66 24.68 -9.08
CA LYS A 164 6.50 25.13 -9.87
C LYS A 164 6.77 25.18 -11.39
N PRO A 165 7.90 25.75 -11.87
CA PRO A 165 8.20 25.78 -13.31
C PRO A 165 8.34 24.39 -13.96
N HIS A 166 8.62 23.35 -13.16
CA HIS A 166 8.75 21.96 -13.62
C HIS A 166 7.42 21.18 -13.53
N ILE A 167 6.45 21.67 -12.76
CA ILE A 167 5.11 21.10 -12.64
C ILE A 167 4.14 21.74 -13.62
N ASP A 168 4.25 23.05 -13.87
CA ASP A 168 3.35 23.78 -14.78
C ASP A 168 3.21 23.13 -16.17
N PRO A 169 4.28 22.62 -16.83
CA PRO A 169 4.15 21.98 -18.14
C PRO A 169 3.45 20.61 -18.10
N VAL A 170 3.34 19.98 -16.92
CA VAL A 170 2.75 18.65 -16.78
C VAL A 170 1.30 18.68 -17.25
N SER A 171 1.00 17.83 -18.24
CA SER A 171 -0.35 17.63 -18.77
C SER A 171 -1.04 18.93 -19.23
N ALA A 172 -0.28 19.85 -19.84
CA ALA A 172 -0.80 21.14 -20.30
C ALA A 172 -1.98 21.03 -21.30
N HIS A 173 -2.12 19.89 -21.98
CA HIS A 173 -3.18 19.59 -22.94
C HIS A 173 -4.44 18.95 -22.31
N VAL A 174 -4.41 18.65 -21.01
CA VAL A 174 -5.49 17.94 -20.30
C VAL A 174 -6.43 18.94 -19.63
N ALA A 175 -7.73 18.62 -19.57
CA ALA A 175 -8.75 19.42 -18.89
C ALA A 175 -8.37 19.76 -17.43
N SER A 176 -8.81 20.92 -16.95
CA SER A 176 -8.37 21.50 -15.67
C SER A 176 -8.51 20.55 -14.47
N ASP A 177 -9.60 19.81 -14.38
CA ASP A 177 -9.85 18.96 -13.20
C ASP A 177 -8.96 17.71 -13.18
N LYS A 178 -8.76 17.08 -14.33
CA LYS A 178 -7.77 15.99 -14.46
C LYS A 178 -6.34 16.52 -14.28
N ARG A 179 -6.03 17.70 -14.82
CA ARG A 179 -4.73 18.34 -14.67
C ARG A 179 -4.39 18.63 -13.20
N LYS A 180 -5.37 19.00 -12.36
CA LYS A 180 -5.15 19.15 -10.91
C LYS A 180 -4.67 17.83 -10.26
N VAL A 181 -5.29 16.70 -10.61
CA VAL A 181 -4.86 15.37 -10.12
C VAL A 181 -3.45 15.03 -10.59
N HIS A 182 -3.15 15.31 -11.86
CA HIS A 182 -1.82 15.09 -12.43
C HIS A 182 -0.76 15.96 -11.76
N HIS A 183 -1.08 17.23 -11.51
CA HIS A 183 -0.21 18.17 -10.79
C HIS A 183 0.04 17.74 -9.35
N ALA A 184 -0.98 17.26 -8.64
CA ALA A 184 -0.82 16.75 -7.28
C ALA A 184 0.11 15.53 -7.24
N ALA A 185 -0.10 14.54 -8.12
CA ALA A 185 0.73 13.34 -8.22
C ALA A 185 2.18 13.67 -8.63
N ALA A 186 2.36 14.51 -9.66
CA ALA A 186 3.67 14.96 -10.11
C ALA A 186 4.41 15.77 -9.04
N SER A 187 3.71 16.64 -8.31
CA SER A 187 4.30 17.43 -7.21
C SER A 187 4.74 16.53 -6.07
N ALA A 188 3.90 15.58 -5.64
CA ALA A 188 4.25 14.61 -4.60
C ALA A 188 5.50 13.80 -4.99
N PHE A 189 5.54 13.26 -6.20
CA PHE A 189 6.71 12.53 -6.69
C PHE A 189 7.95 13.42 -6.76
N LEU A 190 7.87 14.58 -7.43
CA LEU A 190 9.03 15.43 -7.65
C LEU A 190 9.60 15.97 -6.34
N TYR A 191 8.74 16.31 -5.38
CA TYR A 191 9.16 16.72 -4.03
C TYR A 191 9.97 15.63 -3.34
N LEU A 192 9.47 14.39 -3.33
CA LEU A 192 10.14 13.25 -2.72
C LEU A 192 11.44 12.92 -3.46
N PHE A 193 11.44 12.97 -4.79
CA PHE A 193 12.64 12.73 -5.60
C PHE A 193 13.72 13.80 -5.37
N MET A 194 13.36 15.07 -5.31
CA MET A 194 14.30 16.16 -5.01
C MET A 194 14.85 16.06 -3.58
N SER A 195 14.02 15.62 -2.64
CA SER A 195 14.40 15.46 -1.23
C SER A 195 15.32 14.26 -0.98
N LEU A 196 15.04 13.12 -1.62
CA LEU A 196 15.77 11.86 -1.38
C LEU A 196 16.88 11.61 -2.42
N GLY A 197 16.63 11.97 -3.68
CA GLY A 197 17.53 11.78 -4.81
C GLY A 197 18.59 12.88 -4.97
N SER A 198 19.38 12.80 -6.03
CA SER A 198 20.45 13.77 -6.32
C SER A 198 20.60 13.97 -7.82
N GLU A 199 21.37 14.98 -8.24
CA GLU A 199 21.73 15.18 -9.65
C GLU A 199 22.44 13.94 -10.24
N HIS A 200 23.03 13.09 -9.40
CA HIS A 200 23.71 11.84 -9.79
C HIS A 200 22.83 10.59 -9.75
N SER A 201 21.58 10.68 -9.25
CA SER A 201 20.64 9.55 -9.26
C SER A 201 20.51 8.92 -10.65
N PRO A 202 20.40 7.59 -10.77
CA PRO A 202 20.22 6.97 -12.08
C PRO A 202 18.90 7.43 -12.72
N GLY A 203 18.85 7.41 -14.06
CA GLY A 203 17.58 7.57 -14.76
C GLY A 203 16.65 6.40 -14.41
N CYS A 204 15.34 6.64 -14.32
CA CYS A 204 14.38 5.62 -13.93
C CYS A 204 12.99 5.91 -14.50
N ILE A 205 12.27 4.86 -14.87
CA ILE A 205 10.84 4.94 -15.15
C ILE A 205 10.08 4.39 -13.95
N TYR A 206 9.12 5.18 -13.47
CA TYR A 206 8.22 4.86 -12.37
C TYR A 206 6.82 4.65 -12.97
N ALA A 207 6.47 3.38 -13.17
CA ALA A 207 5.18 2.96 -13.71
C ALA A 207 4.22 2.60 -12.57
N LEU A 208 3.03 3.18 -12.55
CA LEU A 208 2.04 2.97 -11.47
C LEU A 208 0.74 2.40 -12.02
N ARG A 209 0.25 1.34 -11.38
CA ARG A 209 -1.09 0.76 -11.54
C ARG A 209 -1.70 0.46 -10.17
N SER A 210 -3.02 0.44 -10.05
CA SER A 210 -3.70 0.20 -8.77
C SER A 210 -4.96 -0.65 -8.93
N THR A 211 -5.14 -1.58 -7.99
CA THR A 211 -6.42 -2.30 -7.82
C THR A 211 -7.38 -1.53 -6.92
N ILE A 212 -6.94 -0.43 -6.31
CA ILE A 212 -7.78 0.44 -5.47
C ILE A 212 -8.71 1.29 -6.35
N PRO A 213 -10.02 1.31 -6.09
CA PRO A 213 -10.94 2.18 -6.80
C PRO A 213 -10.58 3.67 -6.62
N ILE A 214 -10.41 4.36 -7.75
CA ILE A 214 -10.08 5.79 -7.77
C ILE A 214 -11.26 6.59 -7.22
N GLY A 215 -10.98 7.51 -6.28
CA GLY A 215 -11.99 8.44 -5.75
C GLY A 215 -12.98 7.85 -4.74
N ALA A 216 -12.87 6.56 -4.42
CA ALA A 216 -13.77 5.88 -3.48
C ALA A 216 -13.51 6.22 -1.99
N GLY A 217 -12.47 6.99 -1.68
CA GLY A 217 -12.10 7.34 -0.29
C GLY A 217 -11.32 6.26 0.45
N LEU A 218 -10.70 5.34 -0.30
CA LEU A 218 -9.97 4.18 0.22
C LEU A 218 -8.46 4.43 0.41
N GLY A 219 -8.06 5.70 0.52
CA GLY A 219 -6.65 6.07 0.74
C GLY A 219 -5.71 5.79 -0.44
N SER A 220 -6.20 5.83 -1.69
CA SER A 220 -5.36 5.55 -2.86
C SER A 220 -4.15 6.49 -3.00
N SER A 221 -4.31 7.78 -2.69
CA SER A 221 -3.21 8.75 -2.73
C SER A 221 -2.12 8.46 -1.69
N ALA A 222 -2.54 7.99 -0.51
CA ALA A 222 -1.62 7.60 0.55
C ALA A 222 -0.85 6.34 0.17
N SER A 223 -1.55 5.32 -0.37
CA SER A 223 -0.94 4.12 -0.96
C SER A 223 0.11 4.48 -2.01
N VAL A 224 -0.20 5.39 -2.94
CA VAL A 224 0.76 5.87 -3.96
C VAL A 224 1.95 6.59 -3.31
N SER A 225 1.70 7.47 -2.34
CA SER A 225 2.76 8.19 -1.63
C SER A 225 3.69 7.25 -0.86
N VAL A 226 3.15 6.18 -0.27
CA VAL A 226 3.92 5.11 0.38
C VAL A 226 4.78 4.37 -0.63
N CYS A 227 4.23 3.98 -1.78
CA CYS A 227 5.00 3.31 -2.83
C CYS A 227 6.16 4.18 -3.35
N ILE A 228 5.90 5.47 -3.61
CA ILE A 228 6.93 6.42 -4.07
C ILE A 228 8.00 6.59 -3.00
N ALA A 229 7.61 6.82 -1.74
CA ALA A 229 8.56 7.00 -0.64
C ALA A 229 9.45 5.77 -0.45
N ALA A 230 8.87 4.58 -0.38
CA ALA A 230 9.63 3.34 -0.22
C ALA A 230 10.55 3.07 -1.42
N ALA A 231 10.09 3.25 -2.66
CA ALA A 231 10.93 3.07 -3.85
C ALA A 231 12.14 4.01 -3.86
N LEU A 232 11.93 5.30 -3.59
CA LEU A 232 13.01 6.29 -3.57
C LEU A 232 13.99 6.03 -2.43
N LEU A 233 13.50 5.62 -1.26
CA LEU A 233 14.34 5.29 -0.13
C LEU A 233 15.17 4.00 -0.36
N ILE A 234 14.62 3.00 -1.07
CA ILE A 234 15.38 1.82 -1.53
C ILE A 234 16.48 2.26 -2.51
N GLN A 235 16.13 3.07 -3.51
CA GLN A 235 17.08 3.53 -4.53
C GLN A 235 18.23 4.36 -3.96
N CYS A 236 17.98 5.18 -2.92
CA CYS A 236 19.02 5.93 -2.23
C CYS A 236 19.74 5.13 -1.13
N ARG A 237 19.43 3.83 -0.99
CA ARG A 237 19.99 2.89 0.01
C ARG A 237 19.76 3.34 1.45
N ALA A 238 18.68 4.07 1.68
CA ALA A 238 18.23 4.48 3.00
C ALA A 238 17.32 3.45 3.67
N LEU A 239 16.83 2.45 2.93
CA LEU A 239 16.10 1.30 3.49
C LEU A 239 16.89 0.02 3.38
N SER A 240 16.83 -0.77 4.44
CA SER A 240 17.10 -2.20 4.38
C SER A 240 15.81 -2.87 3.90
N GLY A 241 15.88 -3.62 2.80
CA GLY A 241 14.75 -4.37 2.31
C GLY A 241 14.21 -5.34 3.36
N PRO A 242 12.92 -5.72 3.27
CA PRO A 242 12.32 -6.67 4.20
C PRO A 242 13.04 -8.03 4.12
N HIS A 243 13.33 -8.61 5.29
CA HIS A 243 14.05 -9.88 5.41
C HIS A 243 13.41 -10.75 6.51
N PRO A 244 13.30 -12.08 6.33
CA PRO A 244 12.71 -12.97 7.34
C PRO A 244 13.34 -12.86 8.73
N ASP A 245 14.67 -12.74 8.79
CA ASP A 245 15.42 -12.60 10.06
C ASP A 245 15.55 -11.15 10.56
N GLN A 246 14.77 -10.21 10.02
CA GLN A 246 14.84 -8.81 10.44
C GLN A 246 14.27 -8.64 11.86
N GLN A 247 15.03 -7.99 12.74
CA GLN A 247 14.55 -7.68 14.09
C GLN A 247 13.35 -6.73 14.06
N SER A 248 12.38 -6.95 14.94
CA SER A 248 11.16 -6.14 15.07
C SER A 248 11.42 -4.64 15.14
N GLU A 249 12.34 -4.21 16.02
CA GLU A 249 12.68 -2.80 16.20
C GLU A 249 13.28 -2.18 14.93
N GLU A 250 14.02 -2.97 14.15
CA GLU A 250 14.57 -2.52 12.88
C GLU A 250 13.47 -2.38 11.83
N ALA A 251 12.58 -3.38 11.69
CA ALA A 251 11.43 -3.29 10.78
C ALA A 251 10.55 -2.07 11.10
N GLU A 252 10.30 -1.80 12.38
CA GLU A 252 9.60 -0.59 12.85
C GLU A 252 10.27 0.70 12.40
N LYS A 253 11.60 0.81 12.55
CA LYS A 253 12.35 2.01 12.10
C LYS A 253 12.26 2.21 10.59
N GLN A 254 12.27 1.12 9.81
CA GLN A 254 12.13 1.18 8.36
C GLN A 254 10.71 1.65 7.96
N LEU A 255 9.67 1.08 8.57
CA LEU A 255 8.27 1.49 8.37
C LEU A 255 8.04 2.95 8.76
N GLU A 256 8.53 3.38 9.92
CA GLU A 256 8.38 4.76 10.38
C GLU A 256 9.07 5.76 9.42
N ARG A 257 10.21 5.37 8.84
CA ARG A 257 10.89 6.19 7.81
C ARG A 257 10.04 6.32 6.55
N ILE A 258 9.45 5.23 6.07
CA ILE A 258 8.55 5.24 4.91
C ILE A 258 7.34 6.14 5.21
N ASN A 259 6.71 5.96 6.37
CA ASN A 259 5.51 6.67 6.77
C ASN A 259 5.71 8.19 6.80
N ARG A 260 6.84 8.65 7.36
CA ARG A 260 7.17 10.10 7.43
C ARG A 260 7.29 10.74 6.05
N TRP A 261 7.96 10.08 5.12
CA TRP A 261 8.09 10.60 3.76
C TRP A 261 6.77 10.52 2.99
N ALA A 262 6.01 9.44 3.17
CA ALA A 262 4.68 9.30 2.58
C ALA A 262 3.70 10.37 3.09
N PHE A 263 3.75 10.70 4.39
CA PHE A 263 2.95 11.76 5.00
C PHE A 263 3.18 13.11 4.31
N VAL A 264 4.43 13.43 3.97
CA VAL A 264 4.78 14.70 3.31
C VAL A 264 4.32 14.71 1.86
N GLY A 265 4.38 13.56 1.17
CA GLY A 265 3.74 13.38 -0.14
C GLY A 265 2.23 13.67 -0.07
N GLU A 266 1.56 13.13 0.94
CA GLU A 266 0.13 13.38 1.19
C GLU A 266 -0.18 14.86 1.50
N MET A 267 0.74 15.61 2.13
CA MET A 267 0.56 17.06 2.32
C MET A 267 0.53 17.82 1.00
N LEU A 268 1.22 17.36 -0.05
CA LEU A 268 1.13 18.00 -1.36
C LEU A 268 -0.16 17.69 -2.11
N ILE A 269 -0.80 16.56 -1.80
CA ILE A 269 -2.04 16.14 -2.44
C ILE A 269 -3.25 16.76 -1.73
N HIS A 270 -3.29 16.69 -0.40
CA HIS A 270 -4.46 17.04 0.42
C HIS A 270 -4.26 18.29 1.31
N GLY A 271 -3.06 18.86 1.36
CA GLY A 271 -2.74 20.02 2.17
C GLY A 271 -2.53 19.70 3.66
N ASN A 272 -3.59 19.25 4.35
CA ASN A 272 -3.57 18.96 5.79
C ASN A 272 -4.10 17.55 6.11
N PRO A 273 -3.39 16.48 5.68
CA PRO A 273 -3.79 15.10 5.95
C PRO A 273 -3.73 14.77 7.46
N SER A 274 -4.55 13.83 7.90
CA SER A 274 -4.56 13.36 9.31
C SER A 274 -3.40 12.43 9.65
N GLY A 275 -2.76 11.83 8.64
CA GLY A 275 -1.73 10.80 8.80
C GLY A 275 -2.26 9.37 8.90
N VAL A 276 -3.57 9.17 9.08
CA VAL A 276 -4.16 7.82 9.20
C VAL A 276 -3.92 6.99 7.95
N ASP A 277 -4.20 7.59 6.78
CA ASP A 277 -4.21 6.85 5.52
C ASP A 277 -2.81 6.33 5.16
N ASN A 278 -1.77 7.16 5.30
CA ASN A 278 -0.38 6.72 5.07
C ASN A 278 0.12 5.79 6.17
N THR A 279 -0.30 5.99 7.43
CA THR A 279 0.11 5.09 8.52
C THR A 279 -0.44 3.67 8.30
N VAL A 280 -1.72 3.55 7.90
CA VAL A 280 -2.33 2.24 7.57
C VAL A 280 -1.68 1.65 6.32
N ALA A 281 -1.50 2.44 5.25
CA ALA A 281 -0.85 1.95 4.03
C ALA A 281 0.61 1.52 4.26
N THR A 282 1.31 2.14 5.22
CA THR A 282 2.68 1.76 5.56
C THR A 282 2.72 0.51 6.43
N ASN A 283 1.97 0.48 7.53
CA ASN A 283 2.08 -0.58 8.54
C ASN A 283 1.21 -1.80 8.25
N GLY A 284 0.18 -1.67 7.43
CA GLY A 284 -0.81 -2.73 7.22
C GLY A 284 -1.73 -2.89 8.42
N HIS A 285 -2.35 -4.07 8.51
CA HIS A 285 -3.17 -4.50 9.63
C HIS A 285 -4.25 -3.47 9.97
N ALA A 286 -4.32 -3.03 11.22
CA ALA A 286 -5.19 -1.96 11.65
C ALA A 286 -4.48 -0.95 12.55
N VAL A 287 -5.10 0.23 12.65
CA VAL A 287 -4.64 1.34 13.46
C VAL A 287 -5.81 1.88 14.26
N LEU A 288 -5.63 1.96 15.57
CA LEU A 288 -6.50 2.75 16.45
C LEU A 288 -6.02 4.20 16.43
N PHE A 289 -6.87 5.10 15.96
CA PHE A 289 -6.60 6.52 15.86
C PHE A 289 -7.51 7.33 16.76
N GLN A 290 -6.98 8.33 17.45
CA GLN A 290 -7.79 9.29 18.19
C GLN A 290 -7.15 10.69 18.19
N ARG A 291 -7.94 11.72 17.90
CA ARG A 291 -7.49 13.12 17.94
C ARG A 291 -8.41 13.97 18.80
N LYS A 292 -8.04 14.15 20.07
CA LYS A 292 -8.79 14.98 21.03
C LYS A 292 -8.51 16.48 20.88
N ASP A 293 -7.30 16.83 20.44
CA ASP A 293 -6.81 18.19 20.32
C ASP A 293 -6.15 18.37 18.96
N TYR A 294 -6.64 19.31 18.15
CA TYR A 294 -6.12 19.56 16.81
C TYR A 294 -4.79 20.33 16.83
N THR A 295 -4.41 20.93 17.96
CA THR A 295 -3.10 21.57 18.15
C THR A 295 -1.98 20.58 18.42
N LYS A 296 -2.32 19.34 18.79
CA LYS A 296 -1.38 18.26 19.10
C LYS A 296 -1.40 17.17 18.02
N PRO A 297 -0.32 16.39 17.89
CA PRO A 297 -0.34 15.17 17.10
C PRO A 297 -1.45 14.22 17.58
N PRO A 298 -2.09 13.47 16.66
CA PRO A 298 -3.05 12.45 17.04
C PRO A 298 -2.39 11.30 17.81
N SER A 299 -3.17 10.60 18.63
CA SER A 299 -2.79 9.31 19.19
C SER A 299 -2.99 8.23 18.13
N VAL A 300 -1.98 7.41 17.91
CA VAL A 300 -1.95 6.35 16.89
C VAL A 300 -1.37 5.10 17.54
N SER A 301 -2.11 3.99 17.49
CA SER A 301 -1.65 2.68 17.96
C SER A 301 -1.83 1.66 16.85
N VAL A 302 -0.74 1.01 16.43
CA VAL A 302 -0.76 -0.03 15.40
C VAL A 302 -1.17 -1.36 16.04
N MET A 303 -2.24 -1.96 15.52
CA MET A 303 -2.75 -3.26 15.95
C MET A 303 -2.07 -4.37 15.14
N ARG A 304 -0.85 -4.76 15.53
CA ARG A 304 -0.03 -5.74 14.79
C ARG A 304 -0.68 -7.12 14.62
N HIS A 305 -1.48 -7.52 15.60
CA HIS A 305 -2.18 -8.82 15.62
C HIS A 305 -3.62 -8.71 15.08
N PHE A 306 -3.96 -7.64 14.36
CA PHE A 306 -5.27 -7.55 13.72
C PHE A 306 -5.39 -8.65 12.66
N PRO A 307 -6.47 -9.46 12.68
CA PRO A 307 -6.59 -10.62 11.80
C PRO A 307 -6.88 -10.23 10.35
N GLU A 308 -6.52 -11.12 9.44
CA GLU A 308 -6.96 -11.05 8.05
C GLU A 308 -8.38 -11.62 7.92
N LEU A 309 -9.34 -10.77 7.51
CA LEU A 309 -10.75 -11.12 7.44
C LEU A 309 -11.30 -10.97 6.00
N PRO A 310 -12.01 -11.98 5.46
CA PRO A 310 -12.64 -11.86 4.15
C PRO A 310 -13.67 -10.72 4.10
N LEU A 311 -13.56 -9.86 3.09
CA LEU A 311 -14.32 -8.62 3.00
C LEU A 311 -14.84 -8.40 1.58
N LEU A 312 -16.08 -7.97 1.44
CA LEU A 312 -16.54 -7.31 0.22
C LEU A 312 -16.48 -5.81 0.41
N LEU A 313 -15.88 -5.12 -0.54
CA LEU A 313 -16.01 -3.68 -0.70
C LEU A 313 -16.96 -3.43 -1.87
N ILE A 314 -18.02 -2.67 -1.63
CA ILE A 314 -19.06 -2.46 -2.65
C ILE A 314 -19.25 -0.96 -2.85
N ASP A 315 -18.96 -0.48 -4.05
CA ASP A 315 -19.20 0.89 -4.46
C ASP A 315 -20.65 1.04 -4.90
N THR A 316 -21.37 1.93 -4.22
CA THR A 316 -22.72 2.31 -4.61
C THR A 316 -22.74 3.05 -5.93
N CYS A 317 -21.63 3.59 -6.43
CA CYS A 317 -21.62 4.50 -7.58
C CYS A 317 -22.50 5.75 -7.34
N GLN A 318 -22.83 6.06 -6.08
CA GLN A 318 -23.51 7.27 -5.69
C GLN A 318 -22.47 8.34 -5.35
N PRO A 319 -22.42 9.46 -6.12
CA PRO A 319 -21.56 10.59 -5.79
C PRO A 319 -21.91 11.16 -4.42
N LYS A 320 -20.88 11.55 -3.68
CA LYS A 320 -21.02 12.17 -2.35
C LYS A 320 -19.95 13.23 -2.12
N SER A 321 -20.22 14.15 -1.19
CA SER A 321 -19.24 15.13 -0.72
C SER A 321 -18.94 14.90 0.75
N THR A 322 -17.68 14.56 1.06
CA THR A 322 -17.23 14.36 2.44
C THR A 322 -17.46 15.60 3.30
N ALA A 323 -17.22 16.79 2.74
CA ALA A 323 -17.43 18.06 3.45
C ALA A 323 -18.90 18.28 3.81
N VAL A 324 -19.82 17.90 2.94
CA VAL A 324 -21.27 18.03 3.18
C VAL A 324 -21.72 17.08 4.29
N GLU A 325 -21.30 15.82 4.28
CA GLU A 325 -21.70 14.87 5.32
C GLU A 325 -21.11 15.24 6.69
N VAL A 326 -19.86 15.70 6.76
CA VAL A 326 -19.27 16.20 8.01
C VAL A 326 -20.02 17.45 8.51
N ALA A 327 -20.35 18.39 7.62
CA ALA A 327 -21.12 19.58 7.98
C ALA A 327 -22.53 19.21 8.49
N LYS A 328 -23.17 18.19 7.90
CA LYS A 328 -24.48 17.70 8.34
C LYS A 328 -24.44 17.20 9.78
N VAL A 329 -23.46 16.36 10.15
CA VAL A 329 -23.30 15.88 11.54
C VAL A 329 -23.00 17.03 12.49
N GLN A 330 -22.15 17.98 12.09
CA GLN A 330 -21.83 19.16 12.89
C GLN A 330 -23.08 20.04 13.14
N GLN A 331 -23.93 20.21 12.13
CA GLN A 331 -25.20 20.94 12.25
C GLN A 331 -26.21 20.18 13.13
N LEU A 332 -26.31 18.85 12.98
CA LEU A 332 -27.19 18.05 13.82
C LEU A 332 -26.76 18.13 15.30
N LYS A 333 -25.44 18.12 15.56
CA LYS A 333 -24.87 18.29 16.89
C LYS A 333 -25.16 19.66 17.49
N SER A 334 -25.11 20.74 16.71
CA SER A 334 -25.41 22.07 17.24
C SER A 334 -26.89 22.23 17.60
N LEU A 335 -27.79 21.58 16.86
CA LEU A 335 -29.22 21.58 17.12
C LEU A 335 -29.63 20.65 18.29
N HIS A 336 -29.02 19.47 18.37
CA HIS A 336 -29.38 18.42 19.33
C HIS A 336 -28.14 17.82 20.04
N PRO A 337 -27.39 18.63 20.83
CA PRO A 337 -26.08 18.23 21.35
C PRO A 337 -26.14 16.99 22.24
N MET A 338 -27.11 16.92 23.17
CA MET A 338 -27.24 15.79 24.09
C MET A 338 -27.48 14.46 23.35
N VAL A 339 -28.32 14.47 22.31
CA VAL A 339 -28.64 13.26 21.53
C VAL A 339 -27.42 12.83 20.72
N VAL A 340 -26.84 13.76 19.96
CA VAL A 340 -25.72 13.46 19.08
C VAL A 340 -24.47 13.06 19.87
N ASP A 341 -24.16 13.73 20.99
CA ASP A 341 -23.01 13.37 21.81
C ASP A 341 -23.14 11.97 22.42
N ASN A 342 -24.35 11.54 22.79
CA ASN A 342 -24.60 10.17 23.24
C ASN A 342 -24.44 9.16 22.08
N THR A 343 -24.91 9.49 20.87
CA THR A 343 -24.67 8.66 19.67
C THR A 343 -23.18 8.52 19.38
N LEU A 344 -22.43 9.62 19.40
CA LEU A 344 -20.98 9.61 19.18
C LEU A 344 -20.24 8.86 20.30
N ALA A 345 -20.72 8.93 21.54
CA ALA A 345 -20.18 8.15 22.66
C ALA A 345 -20.45 6.64 22.48
N ALA A 346 -21.62 6.25 21.97
CA ALA A 346 -21.91 4.86 21.64
C ALA A 346 -21.00 4.33 20.53
N ILE A 347 -20.73 5.12 19.48
CA ILE A 347 -19.76 4.76 18.43
C ILE A 347 -18.34 4.57 19.02
N ASP A 348 -17.91 5.44 19.94
CA ASP A 348 -16.62 5.30 20.64
C ASP A 348 -16.58 4.03 21.49
N ALA A 349 -17.66 3.71 22.20
CA ALA A 349 -17.77 2.49 23.01
C ALA A 349 -17.68 1.23 22.14
N ILE A 350 -18.35 1.20 20.98
CA ILE A 350 -18.22 0.11 20.00
C ILE A 350 -16.76 -0.03 19.56
N THR A 351 -16.13 1.09 19.19
CA THR A 351 -14.75 1.10 18.69
C THR A 351 -13.77 0.57 19.73
N ARG A 352 -13.93 0.97 21.00
CA ARG A 352 -13.10 0.48 22.11
C ARG A 352 -13.36 -0.99 22.43
N SER A 353 -14.63 -1.41 22.42
CA SER A 353 -15.00 -2.82 22.61
C SER A 353 -14.36 -3.72 21.55
N VAL A 354 -14.38 -3.29 20.28
CA VAL A 354 -13.69 -4.02 19.19
C VAL A 354 -12.19 -4.07 19.42
N TYR A 355 -11.58 -2.93 19.77
CA TYR A 355 -10.15 -2.88 20.03
C TYR A 355 -9.73 -3.82 21.18
N GLU A 356 -10.45 -3.77 22.30
CA GLU A 356 -10.23 -4.64 23.46
C GLU A 356 -10.41 -6.12 23.11
N ARG A 357 -11.46 -6.45 22.34
CA ARG A 357 -11.71 -7.83 21.91
C ARG A 357 -10.62 -8.35 20.98
N ILE A 358 -10.19 -7.59 19.97
CA ILE A 358 -9.17 -8.05 19.01
C ILE A 358 -7.78 -8.15 19.65
N THR A 359 -7.50 -7.31 20.65
CA THR A 359 -6.21 -7.32 21.35
C THR A 359 -6.18 -8.29 22.54
N SER A 360 -7.28 -8.98 22.83
CA SER A 360 -7.33 -9.96 23.91
C SER A 360 -6.60 -11.26 23.51
N ALA A 361 -5.95 -11.91 24.48
CA ALA A 361 -5.14 -13.10 24.22
C ALA A 361 -5.97 -14.34 23.80
N ASP A 362 -7.27 -14.32 24.06
CA ASP A 362 -8.25 -15.37 23.73
C ASP A 362 -9.02 -15.09 22.44
N PHE A 363 -8.65 -14.04 21.69
CA PHE A 363 -9.27 -13.76 20.40
C PHE A 363 -8.81 -14.77 19.35
N ASP A 364 -9.74 -15.61 18.91
CA ASP A 364 -9.54 -16.52 17.78
C ASP A 364 -10.24 -15.95 16.53
N PRO A 365 -9.50 -15.55 15.48
CA PRO A 365 -10.09 -15.06 14.23
C PRO A 365 -10.77 -16.14 13.39
N HIS A 366 -10.57 -17.42 13.71
CA HIS A 366 -11.24 -18.53 13.03
C HIS A 366 -12.52 -18.98 13.75
N ALA A 367 -12.71 -18.56 15.01
CA ALA A 367 -13.92 -18.83 15.76
C ALA A 367 -15.12 -18.05 15.21
N LYS A 368 -16.24 -18.75 14.98
CA LYS A 368 -17.47 -18.16 14.45
C LYS A 368 -18.01 -17.06 15.35
N GLU A 369 -17.90 -17.24 16.65
CA GLU A 369 -18.36 -16.30 17.68
C GLU A 369 -17.55 -14.99 17.66
N SER A 370 -16.24 -15.07 17.42
CA SER A 370 -15.38 -13.89 17.31
C SER A 370 -15.77 -13.05 16.09
N ILE A 371 -15.96 -13.69 14.93
CA ILE A 371 -16.36 -12.99 13.71
C ILE A 371 -17.79 -12.45 13.82
N ALA A 372 -18.71 -13.20 14.42
CA ALA A 372 -20.07 -12.77 14.70
C ALA A 372 -20.09 -11.52 15.59
N HIS A 373 -19.29 -11.49 16.66
CA HIS A 373 -19.18 -10.32 17.53
C HIS A 373 -18.76 -9.05 16.76
N LEU A 374 -17.75 -9.16 15.87
CA LEU A 374 -17.34 -8.04 15.02
C LEU A 374 -18.47 -7.63 14.07
N GLY A 375 -19.12 -8.57 13.41
CA GLY A 375 -20.23 -8.30 12.47
C GLY A 375 -21.47 -7.68 13.12
N GLU A 376 -21.82 -8.09 14.32
CA GLU A 376 -22.93 -7.51 15.09
C GLU A 376 -22.63 -6.05 15.46
N LEU A 377 -21.43 -5.78 15.97
CA LEU A 377 -20.98 -4.41 16.26
C LEU A 377 -20.90 -3.55 14.99
N MET A 378 -20.55 -4.14 13.85
CA MET A 378 -20.59 -3.48 12.54
C MET A 378 -22.01 -3.01 12.19
N SER A 379 -23.01 -3.87 12.41
CA SER A 379 -24.42 -3.58 12.15
C SER A 379 -24.98 -2.52 13.10
N ILE A 380 -24.64 -2.58 14.39
CA ILE A 380 -25.02 -1.56 15.38
C ILE A 380 -24.40 -0.21 15.01
N ASN A 381 -23.11 -0.19 14.66
CA ASN A 381 -22.44 1.04 14.24
C ASN A 381 -23.12 1.66 13.00
N HIS A 382 -23.52 0.85 12.01
CA HIS A 382 -24.30 1.33 10.86
C HIS A 382 -25.63 1.99 11.29
N GLY A 383 -26.37 1.37 12.22
CA GLY A 383 -27.59 1.96 12.79
C GLY A 383 -27.37 3.33 13.45
N LEU A 384 -26.24 3.50 14.15
CA LEU A 384 -25.87 4.79 14.74
C LEU A 384 -25.52 5.82 13.66
N LEU A 385 -24.85 5.41 12.57
CA LEU A 385 -24.52 6.28 11.44
C LEU A 385 -25.78 6.71 10.66
N ILE A 386 -26.77 5.83 10.52
CA ILE A 386 -28.11 6.21 10.01
C ILE A 386 -28.71 7.30 10.89
N SER A 387 -28.64 7.13 12.21
CA SER A 387 -29.18 8.09 13.19
C SER A 387 -28.49 9.46 13.13
N LEU A 388 -27.23 9.51 12.71
CA LEU A 388 -26.49 10.75 12.43
C LEU A 388 -26.85 11.40 11.07
N GLY A 389 -27.71 10.76 10.27
CA GLY A 389 -28.18 11.28 8.99
C GLY A 389 -27.17 11.16 7.83
N VAL A 390 -26.14 10.33 8.00
CA VAL A 390 -25.05 10.17 7.01
C VAL A 390 -25.20 8.93 6.13
N SER A 391 -26.28 8.14 6.28
CA SER A 391 -26.59 7.08 5.31
C SER A 391 -27.28 7.64 4.05
N HIS A 392 -27.57 6.75 3.10
CA HIS A 392 -28.24 7.05 1.83
C HIS A 392 -29.14 5.87 1.42
N PRO A 393 -30.29 6.08 0.75
CA PRO A 393 -31.16 4.99 0.30
C PRO A 393 -30.45 3.88 -0.47
N ARG A 394 -29.44 4.24 -1.26
CA ARG A 394 -28.62 3.28 -2.02
C ARG A 394 -27.68 2.44 -1.13
N LEU A 395 -27.20 2.98 -0.01
CA LEU A 395 -26.47 2.22 1.01
C LEU A 395 -27.41 1.27 1.78
N GLU A 396 -28.62 1.73 2.10
CA GLU A 396 -29.62 0.87 2.76
C GLU A 396 -30.11 -0.24 1.85
N ARG A 397 -30.28 0.04 0.55
CA ARG A 397 -30.61 -0.97 -0.45
C ARG A 397 -29.51 -2.02 -0.55
N LEU A 398 -28.25 -1.60 -0.59
CA LEU A 398 -27.10 -2.50 -0.58
C LEU A 398 -27.09 -3.40 0.66
N ARG A 399 -27.24 -2.81 1.86
CA ARG A 399 -27.31 -3.58 3.10
C ARG A 399 -28.46 -4.60 3.07
N TYR A 400 -29.62 -4.20 2.59
CA TYR A 400 -30.76 -5.10 2.43
C TYR A 400 -30.45 -6.29 1.51
N LEU A 401 -29.78 -6.07 0.37
CA LEU A 401 -29.41 -7.15 -0.55
C LEU A 401 -28.44 -8.14 0.11
N VAL A 402 -27.45 -7.63 0.84
CA VAL A 402 -26.51 -8.48 1.59
C VAL A 402 -27.21 -9.26 2.71
N ASP A 403 -28.08 -8.60 3.47
CA ASP A 403 -28.85 -9.22 4.55
C ASP A 403 -29.80 -10.30 4.00
N GLN A 404 -30.44 -10.05 2.85
CA GLN A 404 -31.32 -11.01 2.17
C GLN A 404 -30.55 -12.25 1.70
N ALA A 405 -29.36 -12.07 1.12
CA ALA A 405 -28.49 -13.17 0.74
C ALA A 405 -27.85 -13.86 1.96
N GLY A 406 -27.84 -13.20 3.12
CA GLY A 406 -27.31 -13.76 4.37
C GLY A 406 -25.79 -13.89 4.41
N VAL A 407 -25.05 -13.32 3.46
CA VAL A 407 -23.60 -13.58 3.28
C VAL A 407 -22.68 -12.88 4.29
N GLY A 408 -23.14 -11.82 4.95
CA GLY A 408 -22.25 -10.98 5.76
C GLY A 408 -22.97 -9.90 6.55
N TRP A 409 -22.18 -9.07 7.23
CA TRP A 409 -22.64 -7.86 7.91
C TRP A 409 -22.11 -6.64 7.19
N THR A 410 -22.99 -5.70 6.88
CA THR A 410 -22.66 -4.54 6.03
C THR A 410 -22.79 -3.24 6.78
N LYS A 411 -21.82 -2.34 6.54
CA LYS A 411 -21.93 -0.93 6.92
C LYS A 411 -21.33 -0.01 5.87
N LEU A 412 -21.78 1.24 5.86
CA LEU A 412 -21.09 2.29 5.12
C LEU A 412 -19.64 2.46 5.64
N THR A 413 -18.74 2.93 4.79
CA THR A 413 -17.39 3.33 5.23
C THR A 413 -17.05 4.74 4.78
N GLY A 414 -16.28 5.45 5.62
CA GLY A 414 -15.90 6.83 5.37
C GLY A 414 -17.02 7.82 5.66
N ALA A 415 -17.29 8.73 4.73
CA ALA A 415 -18.17 9.87 4.97
C ALA A 415 -19.67 9.52 4.96
N GLY A 416 -20.07 8.44 4.28
CA GLY A 416 -21.48 8.18 3.99
C GLY A 416 -22.04 9.05 2.85
N GLY A 417 -23.37 9.14 2.76
CA GLY A 417 -24.10 9.85 1.70
C GLY A 417 -24.07 9.15 0.33
N GLY A 418 -23.48 7.97 0.24
CA GLY A 418 -23.12 7.27 -1.00
C GLY A 418 -21.76 6.60 -0.86
N GLY A 419 -20.95 6.59 -1.92
CA GLY A 419 -19.61 6.01 -1.92
C GLY A 419 -19.63 4.49 -1.67
N CYS A 420 -18.68 3.99 -0.89
CA CYS A 420 -18.55 2.56 -0.64
C CYS A 420 -19.14 2.11 0.71
N ALA A 421 -19.54 0.84 0.74
CA ALA A 421 -19.77 0.08 1.96
C ALA A 421 -18.79 -1.09 2.04
N ILE A 422 -18.58 -1.58 3.26
CA ILE A 422 -17.83 -2.80 3.53
C ILE A 422 -18.78 -3.87 4.08
N THR A 423 -18.58 -5.10 3.65
CA THR A 423 -19.30 -6.29 4.12
C THR A 423 -18.30 -7.28 4.70
N LEU A 424 -18.35 -7.51 6.01
CA LEU A 424 -17.60 -8.59 6.64
C LEU A 424 -18.33 -9.91 6.34
N LEU A 425 -17.64 -10.83 5.68
CA LEU A 425 -18.25 -12.10 5.29
C LEU A 425 -18.41 -13.02 6.51
N LYS A 426 -19.53 -13.72 6.55
CA LYS A 426 -19.74 -14.78 7.54
C LYS A 426 -18.79 -15.95 7.25
N PRO A 427 -18.28 -16.63 8.28
CA PRO A 427 -17.61 -17.91 8.10
C PRO A 427 -18.56 -18.88 7.36
N PRO A 428 -18.05 -19.75 6.48
CA PRO A 428 -18.87 -20.73 5.80
C PRO A 428 -19.66 -21.56 6.82
N GLU A 429 -20.95 -21.75 6.58
CA GLU A 429 -21.71 -22.76 7.32
C GLU A 429 -21.15 -24.14 6.93
N GLU A 430 -20.82 -24.95 7.93
CA GLU A 430 -20.53 -26.35 7.67
C GLU A 430 -21.83 -26.97 7.18
N LYS A 431 -21.89 -27.35 5.90
CA LYS A 431 -23.01 -28.15 5.40
C LYS A 431 -23.08 -29.38 6.29
N ALA A 432 -24.18 -29.52 7.03
CA ALA A 432 -24.43 -30.72 7.82
C ALA A 432 -24.27 -31.93 6.89
N ALA A 433 -23.33 -32.81 7.22
CA ALA A 433 -22.98 -33.99 6.42
C ALA A 433 -24.08 -35.07 6.43
N ASN A 434 -25.35 -34.70 6.62
CA ASN A 434 -26.47 -35.62 6.72
C ASN A 434 -27.63 -35.18 5.79
N GLY A 435 -27.75 -35.92 4.69
CA GLY A 435 -29.02 -36.33 4.09
C GLY A 435 -29.92 -35.24 3.50
N ASP A 436 -29.93 -35.11 2.19
CA ASP A 436 -31.09 -35.63 1.43
C ASP A 436 -30.76 -35.77 -0.05
N LEU A 437 -30.70 -37.02 -0.49
CA LEU A 437 -30.81 -37.44 -1.88
C LEU A 437 -32.26 -37.26 -2.31
N ASN A 438 -32.69 -36.04 -2.59
CA ASN A 438 -33.94 -35.81 -3.32
C ASN A 438 -33.63 -35.08 -4.63
N GLY A 439 -33.78 -35.84 -5.72
CA GLY A 439 -33.45 -35.45 -7.07
C GLY A 439 -34.43 -34.45 -7.66
N GLU A 440 -34.27 -33.18 -7.33
CA GLU A 440 -34.59 -32.07 -8.22
C GLU A 440 -33.35 -31.19 -8.32
N ALA A 441 -32.63 -31.30 -9.44
CA ALA A 441 -31.56 -30.39 -9.81
C ALA A 441 -32.16 -29.03 -10.19
N ALA A 442 -32.73 -28.32 -9.20
CA ALA A 442 -32.97 -26.90 -9.32
C ALA A 442 -31.58 -26.24 -9.31
N THR A 443 -31.27 -25.52 -10.38
CA THR A 443 -30.12 -24.61 -10.48
C THR A 443 -30.31 -23.42 -9.52
N THR A 444 -30.36 -23.69 -8.22
CA THR A 444 -30.35 -22.66 -7.17
C THR A 444 -28.94 -22.11 -7.07
N LEU A 445 -28.81 -20.83 -7.39
CA LEU A 445 -27.59 -20.06 -7.19
C LEU A 445 -27.16 -20.13 -5.72
N THR A 446 -25.85 -20.13 -5.47
CA THR A 446 -25.32 -19.94 -4.12
C THR A 446 -25.67 -18.54 -3.59
N PRO A 447 -25.71 -18.32 -2.26
CA PRO A 447 -25.97 -17.00 -1.69
C PRO A 447 -25.08 -15.88 -2.25
N MET A 448 -23.82 -16.18 -2.57
CA MET A 448 -22.90 -15.23 -3.19
C MET A 448 -23.27 -14.93 -4.65
N GLU A 449 -23.66 -15.94 -5.43
CA GLU A 449 -24.10 -15.75 -6.82
C GLU A 449 -25.43 -14.97 -6.91
N GLU A 450 -26.35 -15.21 -5.97
CA GLU A 450 -27.58 -14.42 -5.85
C GLU A 450 -27.28 -12.95 -5.55
N LEU A 451 -26.37 -12.69 -4.60
CA LEU A 451 -25.92 -11.34 -4.30
C LEU A 451 -25.28 -10.70 -5.53
N ASP A 452 -24.40 -11.41 -6.24
CA ASP A 452 -23.70 -10.90 -7.41
C ASP A 452 -24.66 -10.49 -8.53
N ALA A 453 -25.65 -11.33 -8.82
CA ALA A 453 -26.70 -11.02 -9.77
C ALA A 453 -27.50 -9.78 -9.34
N ALA A 454 -27.85 -9.66 -8.06
CA ALA A 454 -28.60 -8.51 -7.54
C ALA A 454 -27.78 -7.20 -7.57
N LEU A 455 -26.51 -7.26 -7.20
CA LEU A 455 -25.60 -6.11 -7.25
C LEU A 455 -25.42 -5.62 -8.68
N GLN A 456 -25.19 -6.54 -9.62
CA GLN A 456 -25.05 -6.21 -11.03
C GLN A 456 -26.34 -5.59 -11.61
N ALA A 457 -27.50 -6.17 -11.28
CA ALA A 457 -28.80 -5.66 -11.75
C ALA A 457 -29.07 -4.22 -11.30
N GLU A 458 -28.58 -3.82 -10.12
CA GLU A 458 -28.77 -2.47 -9.57
C GLU A 458 -27.56 -1.53 -9.80
N GLY A 459 -26.57 -1.97 -10.57
CA GLY A 459 -25.39 -1.18 -10.96
C GLY A 459 -24.45 -0.87 -9.80
N PHE A 460 -24.34 -1.77 -8.82
CA PHE A 460 -23.28 -1.72 -7.80
C PHE A 460 -21.99 -2.31 -8.38
N ILE A 461 -20.83 -1.83 -7.90
CA ILE A 461 -19.54 -2.43 -8.25
C ILE A 461 -18.99 -3.14 -7.02
N LYS A 462 -18.83 -4.46 -7.12
CA LYS A 462 -18.29 -5.31 -6.05
C LYS A 462 -16.78 -5.49 -6.22
N TYR A 463 -16.07 -5.50 -5.11
CA TYR A 463 -14.67 -5.88 -5.00
C TYR A 463 -14.52 -6.92 -3.88
N THR A 464 -14.02 -8.11 -4.23
CA THR A 464 -13.61 -9.11 -3.24
C THR A 464 -12.22 -8.77 -2.73
N THR A 465 -12.03 -8.70 -1.42
CA THR A 465 -10.75 -8.36 -0.81
C THR A 465 -10.63 -8.92 0.61
N THR A 466 -9.54 -8.60 1.28
CA THR A 466 -9.27 -8.96 2.67
C THR A 466 -9.05 -7.70 3.48
N LEU A 467 -9.59 -7.66 4.69
CA LEU A 467 -9.35 -6.63 5.70
C LEU A 467 -8.17 -7.04 6.57
N GLY A 468 -7.27 -6.12 6.91
CA GLY A 468 -6.18 -6.38 7.85
C GLY A 468 -4.90 -6.95 7.24
N GLY A 469 -4.76 -6.94 5.92
CA GLY A 469 -3.58 -7.44 5.23
C GLY A 469 -2.30 -6.61 5.47
N ASP A 470 -1.17 -7.13 4.98
CA ASP A 470 0.14 -6.51 5.13
C ASP A 470 0.25 -5.09 4.59
N GLY A 471 1.15 -4.32 5.19
CA GLY A 471 1.48 -2.94 4.83
C GLY A 471 2.31 -2.84 3.56
N VAL A 472 3.25 -1.90 3.52
CA VAL A 472 4.13 -1.74 2.36
C VAL A 472 4.98 -3.00 2.13
N GLY A 473 5.03 -3.44 0.87
CA GLY A 473 5.75 -4.64 0.44
C GLY A 473 6.64 -4.35 -0.76
N VAL A 474 7.63 -5.23 -0.97
CA VAL A 474 8.61 -5.13 -2.04
C VAL A 474 8.75 -6.47 -2.75
N LEU A 475 8.69 -6.43 -4.08
CA LEU A 475 9.04 -7.52 -4.98
C LEU A 475 10.37 -7.16 -5.65
N TYR A 476 11.46 -7.76 -5.18
CA TYR A 476 12.82 -7.50 -5.68
C TYR A 476 13.59 -8.82 -5.86
N PRO A 477 14.02 -9.17 -7.10
CA PRO A 477 13.65 -8.53 -8.37
C PRO A 477 12.15 -8.69 -8.69
N ALA A 478 11.64 -7.96 -9.69
CA ALA A 478 10.25 -8.03 -10.15
C ALA A 478 9.95 -9.34 -10.92
N ILE A 479 10.04 -10.48 -10.24
CA ILE A 479 9.85 -11.83 -10.80
C ILE A 479 8.70 -12.50 -10.06
N ILE A 480 7.77 -13.07 -10.81
CA ILE A 480 6.65 -13.89 -10.34
C ILE A 480 6.58 -15.13 -11.23
N ASN A 481 6.39 -16.33 -10.66
CA ASN A 481 6.34 -17.58 -11.41
C ASN A 481 7.54 -17.77 -12.35
N ASP A 482 8.75 -17.42 -11.87
CA ASP A 482 10.02 -17.42 -12.63
C ASP A 482 10.04 -16.53 -13.90
N ALA A 483 9.06 -15.63 -14.07
CA ALA A 483 9.00 -14.67 -15.17
C ALA A 483 9.19 -13.23 -14.67
N GLU A 484 10.06 -12.46 -15.34
CA GLU A 484 10.22 -11.04 -15.08
C GLU A 484 9.00 -10.25 -15.56
N ILE A 485 8.46 -9.39 -14.71
CA ILE A 485 7.35 -8.51 -15.06
C ILE A 485 7.89 -7.38 -15.94
N ASP A 486 7.67 -7.51 -17.25
CA ASP A 486 8.03 -6.49 -18.21
C ASP A 486 7.16 -5.22 -18.04
N GLN A 487 7.73 -4.07 -18.40
CA GLN A 487 7.08 -2.78 -18.26
C GLN A 487 5.82 -2.66 -19.14
N ASP A 488 5.85 -3.16 -20.38
CA ASP A 488 4.70 -3.09 -21.26
C ASP A 488 3.58 -3.98 -20.74
N MET A 489 3.89 -5.22 -20.32
CA MET A 489 2.94 -6.12 -19.67
C MET A 489 2.22 -5.45 -18.48
N PHE A 490 2.99 -4.81 -17.60
CA PHE A 490 2.45 -4.11 -16.43
C PHE A 490 1.55 -2.92 -16.80
N LEU A 491 1.95 -2.14 -17.81
CA LEU A 491 1.19 -0.97 -18.24
C LEU A 491 -0.06 -1.32 -19.05
N THR A 492 -0.07 -2.45 -19.77
CA THR A 492 -1.17 -2.86 -20.65
C THR A 492 -2.17 -3.82 -20.01
N ALA A 493 -1.90 -4.38 -18.82
CA ALA A 493 -2.82 -5.27 -18.12
C ALA A 493 -4.22 -4.66 -18.02
N ASN A 494 -5.25 -5.33 -18.55
CA ASN A 494 -6.60 -4.79 -18.69
C ASN A 494 -7.38 -4.91 -17.39
N GLY A 495 -7.69 -3.76 -16.80
CA GLY A 495 -8.45 -3.72 -15.56
C GLY A 495 -7.62 -4.19 -14.37
N ARG A 496 -8.32 -4.64 -13.32
CA ARG A 496 -7.74 -4.87 -11.99
C ARG A 496 -7.48 -6.35 -11.71
N GLU A 497 -8.31 -7.23 -12.29
CA GLU A 497 -8.16 -8.67 -12.17
C GLU A 497 -6.88 -9.13 -12.86
N GLU A 498 -6.69 -8.78 -14.14
CA GLU A 498 -5.47 -9.09 -14.89
C GLU A 498 -4.22 -8.48 -14.23
N LEU A 499 -4.33 -7.27 -13.67
CA LEU A 499 -3.24 -6.66 -12.92
C LEU A 499 -2.91 -7.46 -11.65
N GLY A 500 -3.92 -7.88 -10.89
CA GLY A 500 -3.76 -8.68 -9.67
C GLY A 500 -3.11 -10.03 -9.97
N GLU A 501 -3.59 -10.74 -10.98
CA GLU A 501 -3.01 -12.01 -11.44
C GLU A 501 -1.56 -11.85 -11.94
N LEU A 502 -1.23 -10.73 -12.57
CA LEU A 502 0.12 -10.47 -13.06
C LEU A 502 1.13 -10.26 -11.92
N VAL A 503 0.75 -9.55 -10.86
CA VAL A 503 1.70 -9.07 -9.84
C VAL A 503 1.57 -9.77 -8.50
N ASP A 504 0.46 -10.44 -8.21
CA ASP A 504 0.18 -11.08 -6.92
C ASP A 504 -0.73 -12.32 -7.13
N PRO A 505 -0.31 -13.30 -7.95
CA PRO A 505 -1.12 -14.48 -8.21
C PRO A 505 -1.19 -15.39 -6.98
N GLU A 506 -2.28 -16.14 -6.85
CA GLU A 506 -2.51 -17.02 -5.70
C GLU A 506 -1.44 -18.11 -5.52
N ASN A 507 -0.77 -18.50 -6.60
CA ASN A 507 0.20 -19.58 -6.60
C ASN A 507 1.63 -19.16 -6.20
N ASP A 508 1.92 -17.86 -6.08
CA ASP A 508 3.27 -17.34 -5.78
C ASP A 508 3.23 -16.09 -4.85
N ARG A 509 2.34 -16.13 -3.84
CA ARG A 509 2.20 -15.02 -2.88
C ARG A 509 3.45 -14.80 -2.01
N ASP A 510 4.30 -15.82 -1.88
CA ASP A 510 5.54 -15.76 -1.09
C ASP A 510 6.65 -14.93 -1.76
N ALA A 511 6.49 -14.58 -3.03
CA ALA A 511 7.43 -13.71 -3.74
C ALA A 511 7.48 -12.29 -3.14
N TRP A 512 6.36 -11.80 -2.60
CA TRP A 512 6.30 -10.50 -1.94
C TRP A 512 6.91 -10.54 -0.54
N LYS A 513 7.75 -9.56 -0.25
CA LYS A 513 8.37 -9.40 1.07
C LYS A 513 7.81 -8.17 1.76
N TYR A 514 7.50 -8.31 3.04
CA TYR A 514 6.88 -7.27 3.87
C TYR A 514 7.72 -7.01 5.12
N TRP A 515 7.72 -5.77 5.62
CA TRP A 515 8.26 -5.48 6.94
C TRP A 515 7.21 -5.86 7.98
N ARG A 516 7.49 -6.89 8.78
CA ARG A 516 6.60 -7.40 9.84
C ARG A 516 7.30 -7.30 11.20
N PRO A 517 7.11 -6.20 11.94
CA PRO A 517 7.68 -6.02 13.28
C PRO A 517 7.02 -6.90 14.33
#